data_AF-A0A6A5R424-F1
#
_entry.id   AF-A0A6A5R424-F1
#
_cell.length_a   1.000
_cell.length_b   1.000
_cell.length_c   1.000
_cell.angle_alpha   90.00
_cell.angle_beta   90.00
_cell.angle_gamma   90.00
#
_symmetry.space_group_name_H-M   'P 1'
#
loop_
_entity.id
_entity.type
_entity.pdbx_description
1 polymer ?
#
loop_
_entity_poly.entity_id
_entity_poly.type
_entity_poly.pdbx_seq_one_letter_code
_entity_poly.pdbx_strand_id
1 'polypeptide(L)'
;MAAPQDCDIVDIPLRRTGPDAATLDEYEREVAKDKGATIWWLVLVPITVIRAALLVPIVFYWQIARNHDAMITSHIDLPQKFASPIPSVEHSAATWSTVLFYWHSAIVVPCLTSVVAPFNLPIAVVDTVLAAYLSNITNRQEAYIPSEYRFCRDLRAWDRPWKADNGYFVFAAERAGREHDAGYLCSTFVREWQYGVSIVVFYFLLAALEWMAFFIMAPCVRYQIAPQKRNLIRDFRILCMIPSMATTLIISIFHHIPKVLFRACLPTTVKWRIRAGRRFAIKFGTGVEQKTETKLHAWNSKARKRYIDADPEGPVPPLAKFLSNYDALILLIKQLHYADVLTLARTCKSVRSVVLPSHDFDRRHTVFCRYTCDESKERCWLCVSQICETGISNLVYRTVTLAISSGSFSAVRRSH
;
A
#
# COMPACT_ATOMS: atom_id res chain seq x y z
N MET A 1 -103.16 15.68 -5.19
CA MET A 1 -102.67 16.41 -6.37
C MET A 1 -102.19 17.78 -5.93
N ALA A 2 -100.88 17.90 -5.68
CA ALA A 2 -100.09 19.13 -5.60
C ALA A 2 -98.64 18.67 -5.35
N ALA A 3 -97.73 19.06 -6.23
CA ALA A 3 -96.30 18.77 -6.11
C ALA A 3 -95.65 19.62 -5.01
N PRO A 4 -94.62 19.09 -4.32
CA PRO A 4 -93.54 19.89 -3.77
C PRO A 4 -92.22 19.51 -4.46
N GLN A 5 -91.66 20.40 -5.26
CA GLN A 5 -90.65 21.41 -4.89
C GLN A 5 -89.24 20.83 -4.89
N ASP A 6 -88.55 21.11 -5.99
CA ASP A 6 -87.13 20.86 -6.24
C ASP A 6 -86.27 21.40 -5.09
N CYS A 7 -85.45 20.52 -4.53
CA CYS A 7 -84.23 20.92 -3.84
C CYS A 7 -83.11 20.90 -4.88
N ASP A 8 -82.73 22.09 -5.34
CA ASP A 8 -81.51 22.32 -6.11
C ASP A 8 -80.30 21.82 -5.30
N ILE A 9 -79.83 20.62 -5.62
CA ILE A 9 -78.49 20.18 -5.27
C ILE A 9 -77.56 20.98 -6.17
N VAL A 10 -76.96 22.02 -5.60
CA VAL A 10 -75.82 22.72 -6.19
C VAL A 10 -74.71 21.69 -6.40
N ASP A 11 -74.51 21.26 -7.63
CA ASP A 11 -73.34 20.52 -8.07
C ASP A 11 -72.11 21.40 -7.83
N ILE A 12 -71.46 21.24 -6.68
CA ILE A 12 -70.10 21.69 -6.48
C ILE A 12 -69.24 20.75 -7.33
N PRO A 13 -68.58 21.21 -8.41
CA PRO A 13 -67.62 20.37 -9.10
C PRO A 13 -66.47 20.14 -8.11
N LEU A 14 -66.47 18.97 -7.47
CA LEU A 14 -65.30 18.41 -6.82
C LEU A 14 -64.28 18.20 -7.92
N ARG A 15 -63.51 19.27 -8.19
CA ARG A 15 -62.33 19.24 -9.04
C ARG A 15 -61.38 18.27 -8.35
N ARG A 16 -61.44 17.00 -8.75
CA ARG A 16 -60.45 15.96 -8.47
C ARG A 16 -59.13 16.40 -9.10
N THR A 17 -58.48 17.40 -8.51
CA THR A 17 -57.03 17.53 -8.58
C THR A 17 -56.49 16.52 -7.58
N GLY A 18 -56.70 15.22 -7.86
CA GLY A 18 -55.92 14.20 -7.21
C GLY A 18 -54.46 14.46 -7.56
N PRO A 19 -53.50 14.26 -6.63
CA PRO A 19 -52.09 14.31 -6.97
C PRO A 19 -51.87 13.47 -8.23
N ASP A 20 -51.29 14.06 -9.27
CA ASP A 20 -51.00 13.36 -10.53
C ASP A 20 -50.29 12.05 -10.19
N ALA A 21 -50.64 10.93 -10.84
CA ALA A 21 -50.09 9.60 -10.51
C ALA A 21 -48.55 9.58 -10.42
N ALA A 22 -47.88 10.49 -11.14
CA ALA A 22 -46.44 10.72 -11.05
C ALA A 22 -45.95 11.16 -9.65
N THR A 23 -46.72 11.97 -8.93
CA THR A 23 -46.36 12.47 -7.59
C THR A 23 -46.56 11.42 -6.50
N LEU A 24 -47.54 10.52 -6.65
CA LEU A 24 -47.73 9.39 -5.74
C LEU A 24 -46.55 8.40 -5.85
N ASP A 25 -46.13 8.10 -7.09
CA ASP A 25 -44.97 7.25 -7.37
C ASP A 25 -43.65 7.82 -6.82
N GLU A 26 -43.50 9.15 -6.82
CA GLU A 26 -42.32 9.82 -6.28
C GLU A 26 -42.31 9.78 -4.74
N TYR A 27 -43.45 10.03 -4.10
CA TYR A 27 -43.59 9.92 -2.65
C TYR A 27 -43.34 8.49 -2.13
N GLU A 28 -43.90 7.48 -2.80
CA GLU A 28 -43.66 6.07 -2.42
C GLU A 28 -42.18 5.68 -2.55
N ARG A 29 -41.45 6.25 -3.53
CA ARG A 29 -40.00 6.04 -3.66
C ARG A 29 -39.21 6.68 -2.53
N GLU A 30 -39.57 7.88 -2.10
CA GLU A 30 -38.88 8.54 -0.98
C GLU A 30 -39.12 7.81 0.34
N VAL A 31 -40.36 7.41 0.61
CA VAL A 31 -40.71 6.63 1.81
C VAL A 31 -40.01 5.26 1.82
N ALA A 32 -39.88 4.61 0.65
CA ALA A 32 -39.15 3.34 0.53
C ALA A 32 -37.64 3.53 0.79
N LYS A 33 -37.06 4.66 0.38
CA LYS A 33 -35.64 4.97 0.59
C LYS A 33 -35.32 5.16 2.08
N ASP A 34 -36.16 5.87 2.80
CA ASP A 34 -35.95 6.19 4.21
C ASP A 34 -36.16 4.97 5.13
N LYS A 35 -37.19 4.17 4.84
CA LYS A 35 -37.41 2.87 5.52
C LYS A 35 -36.26 1.90 5.24
N GLY A 36 -35.77 1.87 4.00
CA GLY A 36 -34.63 1.04 3.61
C GLY A 36 -33.37 1.36 4.40
N ALA A 37 -33.04 2.65 4.57
CA ALA A 37 -31.87 3.06 5.35
C ALA A 37 -31.97 2.64 6.83
N THR A 38 -33.14 2.80 7.45
CA THR A 38 -33.34 2.45 8.86
C THR A 38 -33.22 0.94 9.09
N ILE A 39 -33.88 0.14 8.24
CA ILE A 39 -33.81 -1.33 8.30
C ILE A 39 -32.37 -1.81 8.06
N TRP A 40 -31.64 -1.17 7.15
CA TRP A 40 -30.25 -1.48 6.85
C TRP A 40 -29.35 -1.31 8.09
N TRP A 41 -29.48 -0.20 8.81
CA TRP A 41 -28.72 0.02 10.06
C TRP A 41 -29.10 -0.97 11.16
N LEU A 42 -30.38 -1.30 11.31
CA LEU A 42 -30.87 -2.24 12.32
C LEU A 42 -30.33 -3.66 12.13
N VAL A 43 -30.09 -4.10 10.90
CA VAL A 43 -29.60 -5.45 10.62
C VAL A 43 -28.07 -5.51 10.53
N LEU A 44 -27.42 -4.53 9.91
CA LEU A 44 -25.97 -4.60 9.69
C LEU A 44 -25.14 -4.23 10.91
N VAL A 45 -25.61 -3.30 11.75
CA VAL A 45 -24.85 -2.94 12.97
C VAL A 45 -24.67 -4.15 13.88
N PRO A 46 -25.72 -4.94 14.20
CA PRO A 46 -25.55 -6.17 14.97
C PRO A 46 -24.60 -7.17 14.31
N ILE A 47 -24.68 -7.38 12.99
CA ILE A 47 -23.77 -8.28 12.26
C ILE A 47 -22.31 -7.84 12.47
N THR A 48 -22.03 -6.56 12.26
CA THR A 48 -20.67 -6.00 12.39
C THR A 48 -20.17 -6.07 13.84
N VAL A 49 -21.02 -5.78 14.83
CA VAL A 49 -20.68 -5.89 16.26
C VAL A 49 -20.39 -7.33 16.64
N ILE A 50 -21.23 -8.29 16.25
CA ILE A 50 -21.03 -9.72 16.53
C ILE A 50 -19.74 -10.21 15.86
N ARG A 51 -19.47 -9.83 14.60
CA ARG A 51 -18.21 -10.15 13.93
C ARG A 51 -17.01 -9.60 14.71
N ALA A 52 -17.02 -8.31 15.06
CA ALA A 52 -15.92 -7.73 15.84
C ALA A 52 -15.71 -8.46 17.18
N ALA A 53 -16.79 -8.81 17.88
CA ALA A 53 -16.73 -9.55 19.15
C ALA A 53 -16.17 -10.97 18.99
N LEU A 54 -16.47 -11.65 17.87
CA LEU A 54 -16.01 -13.02 17.61
C LEU A 54 -14.53 -13.12 17.24
N LEU A 55 -13.88 -12.03 16.85
CA LEU A 55 -12.47 -12.05 16.51
C LEU A 55 -11.61 -12.61 17.66
N VAL A 56 -11.92 -12.23 18.90
CA VAL A 56 -11.19 -12.68 20.10
C VAL A 56 -11.31 -14.19 20.32
N PRO A 57 -12.51 -14.80 20.48
CA PRO A 57 -12.62 -16.24 20.68
C PRO A 57 -12.09 -17.04 19.48
N ILE A 58 -12.21 -16.55 18.25
CA ILE A 58 -11.64 -17.22 17.06
C ILE A 58 -10.12 -17.29 17.14
N VAL A 59 -9.45 -16.21 17.56
CA VAL A 59 -7.99 -16.20 17.73
C VAL A 59 -7.56 -17.20 18.80
N PHE A 60 -8.25 -17.26 19.93
CA PHE A 60 -7.95 -18.24 20.98
C PHE A 60 -8.18 -19.67 20.52
N TYR A 61 -9.33 -19.96 19.88
CA TYR A 61 -9.64 -21.27 19.34
C TYR A 61 -8.60 -21.72 18.31
N TRP A 62 -8.26 -20.85 17.36
CA TRP A 62 -7.23 -21.10 16.35
C TRP A 62 -5.88 -21.44 16.95
N GLN A 63 -5.43 -20.66 17.94
CA GLN A 63 -4.13 -20.90 18.58
C GLN A 63 -4.11 -22.23 19.35
N ILE A 64 -5.19 -22.54 20.09
CA ILE A 64 -5.28 -23.77 20.88
C ILE A 64 -5.33 -24.99 19.96
N ALA A 65 -6.22 -24.99 18.95
CA ALA A 65 -6.35 -26.11 18.01
C ALA A 65 -5.04 -26.39 17.27
N ARG A 66 -4.31 -25.35 16.85
CA ARG A 66 -2.98 -25.53 16.22
C ARG A 66 -1.94 -26.10 17.18
N ASN A 67 -1.97 -25.72 18.45
CA ASN A 67 -1.04 -26.27 19.44
C ASN A 67 -1.34 -27.74 19.71
N HIS A 68 -2.62 -28.14 19.78
CA HIS A 68 -3.00 -29.55 19.93
C HIS A 68 -2.63 -30.39 18.71
N ASP A 69 -2.89 -29.92 17.49
CA ASP A 69 -2.46 -30.60 16.26
C ASP A 69 -0.93 -30.73 16.20
N ALA A 70 -0.18 -29.67 16.53
CA ALA A 70 1.28 -29.72 16.59
C ALA A 70 1.80 -30.73 17.66
N MET A 71 1.14 -30.79 18.82
CA MET A 71 1.47 -31.76 19.85
C MET A 71 1.20 -33.20 19.38
N ILE A 72 0.08 -33.46 18.72
CA ILE A 72 -0.27 -34.80 18.23
C ILE A 72 0.67 -35.23 17.10
N THR A 73 0.91 -34.33 16.13
CA THR A 73 1.76 -34.62 14.96
C THR A 73 3.23 -34.78 15.30
N SER A 74 3.72 -34.17 16.39
CA SER A 74 5.10 -34.37 16.87
C SER A 74 5.35 -35.73 17.53
N HIS A 75 4.29 -36.47 17.88
CA HIS A 75 4.37 -37.76 18.58
C HIS A 75 3.70 -38.88 17.77
N ILE A 76 4.49 -39.52 16.88
CA ILE A 76 3.99 -40.54 15.94
C ILE A 76 3.38 -41.79 16.62
N ASP A 77 3.69 -42.00 17.90
CA ASP A 77 3.17 -43.10 18.72
C ASP A 77 1.72 -42.90 19.19
N LEU A 78 1.26 -41.64 19.30
CA LEU A 78 -0.12 -41.33 19.69
C LEU A 78 -1.16 -41.91 18.70
N PRO A 79 -1.08 -41.63 17.38
CA PRO A 79 -2.04 -42.20 16.41
C PRO A 79 -1.94 -43.71 16.24
N GLN A 80 -0.75 -44.29 16.47
CA GLN A 80 -0.56 -45.73 16.32
C GLN A 80 -1.15 -46.52 17.49
N LYS A 81 -0.99 -46.00 18.70
CA LYS A 81 -1.45 -46.67 19.93
C LYS A 81 -2.94 -46.49 20.17
N PHE A 82 -3.48 -45.34 19.80
CA PHE A 82 -4.90 -45.05 19.88
C PHE A 82 -5.46 -45.03 18.47
N ALA A 83 -6.17 -46.09 18.07
CA ALA A 83 -6.96 -46.16 16.82
C ALA A 83 -8.15 -45.16 16.81
N SER A 84 -8.03 -44.09 17.58
CA SER A 84 -9.04 -43.09 17.85
C SER A 84 -9.15 -42.11 16.67
N PRO A 85 -10.34 -41.51 16.47
CA PRO A 85 -10.51 -40.43 15.52
C PRO A 85 -9.78 -39.14 15.93
N ILE A 86 -9.15 -39.08 17.11
CA ILE A 86 -8.57 -37.86 17.70
C ILE A 86 -7.59 -37.17 16.75
N PRO A 87 -6.55 -37.82 16.19
CA PRO A 87 -5.59 -37.11 15.34
C PRO A 87 -6.22 -36.49 14.09
N SER A 88 -7.19 -37.20 13.50
CA SER A 88 -7.90 -36.72 12.30
C SER A 88 -8.84 -35.55 12.61
N VAL A 89 -9.53 -35.61 13.75
CA VAL A 89 -10.45 -34.55 14.20
C VAL A 89 -9.68 -33.30 14.60
N GLU A 90 -8.60 -33.43 15.37
CA GLU A 90 -7.75 -32.31 15.79
C GLU A 90 -7.03 -31.65 14.61
N HIS A 91 -6.54 -32.45 13.65
CA HIS A 91 -5.99 -31.90 12.42
C HIS A 91 -7.04 -31.12 11.61
N SER A 92 -8.27 -31.63 11.56
CA SER A 92 -9.39 -30.93 10.94
C SER A 92 -9.73 -29.64 11.69
N ALA A 93 -9.73 -29.66 13.03
CA ALA A 93 -9.96 -28.48 13.87
C ALA A 93 -8.91 -27.39 13.62
N ALA A 94 -7.63 -27.75 13.58
CA ALA A 94 -6.54 -26.82 13.28
C ALA A 94 -6.64 -26.23 11.85
N THR A 95 -6.99 -27.05 10.86
CA THR A 95 -7.14 -26.62 9.47
C THR A 95 -8.32 -25.66 9.31
N TRP A 96 -9.51 -26.06 9.79
CA TRP A 96 -10.72 -25.27 9.64
C TRP A 96 -10.75 -24.02 10.53
N SER A 97 -10.15 -24.07 11.73
CA SER A 97 -9.96 -22.86 12.55
C SER A 97 -9.02 -21.84 11.87
N THR A 98 -8.01 -22.33 11.13
CA THR A 98 -7.12 -21.46 10.33
C THR A 98 -7.88 -20.80 9.19
N VAL A 99 -8.66 -21.57 8.43
CA VAL A 99 -9.54 -21.02 7.37
C VAL A 99 -10.52 -20.00 7.95
N LEU A 100 -11.16 -20.34 9.07
CA LEU A 100 -12.09 -19.47 9.78
C LEU A 100 -11.43 -18.15 10.19
N PHE A 101 -10.25 -18.20 10.80
CA PHE A 101 -9.52 -17.02 11.25
C PHE A 101 -9.23 -16.05 10.10
N TYR A 102 -8.69 -16.56 8.99
CA TYR A 102 -8.36 -15.71 7.83
C TYR A 102 -9.60 -15.18 7.14
N TRP A 103 -10.62 -16.02 6.96
CA TRP A 103 -11.90 -15.62 6.38
C TRP A 103 -12.58 -14.52 7.21
N HIS A 104 -12.68 -14.72 8.52
CA HIS A 104 -13.28 -13.76 9.44
C HIS A 104 -12.53 -12.42 9.43
N SER A 105 -11.20 -12.48 9.50
CA SER A 105 -10.35 -11.29 9.43
C SER A 105 -10.51 -10.53 8.10
N ALA A 106 -10.66 -11.26 6.99
CA ALA A 106 -10.84 -10.67 5.67
C ALA A 106 -12.19 -9.96 5.50
N ILE A 107 -13.24 -10.40 6.21
CA ILE A 107 -14.60 -9.84 6.09
C ILE A 107 -14.91 -8.76 7.12
N VAL A 108 -14.31 -8.82 8.32
CA VAL A 108 -14.50 -7.78 9.34
C VAL A 108 -14.23 -6.39 8.76
N VAL A 109 -13.17 -6.23 7.96
CA VAL A 109 -12.80 -4.93 7.38
C VAL A 109 -13.86 -4.43 6.38
N PRO A 110 -14.27 -5.20 5.33
CA PRO A 110 -15.39 -4.83 4.47
C PRO A 110 -16.68 -4.53 5.22
N CYS A 111 -17.04 -5.34 6.23
CA CYS A 111 -18.25 -5.13 7.04
C CYS A 111 -18.24 -3.78 7.77
N LEU A 112 -17.07 -3.34 8.26
CA LEU A 112 -16.92 -2.00 8.86
C LEU A 112 -17.03 -0.87 7.83
N THR A 113 -16.64 -1.11 6.58
CA THR A 113 -16.59 -0.09 5.52
C THR A 113 -17.82 -0.07 4.61
N SER A 114 -18.95 -0.65 5.04
CA SER A 114 -20.23 -0.62 4.33
C SER A 114 -20.29 -1.47 3.05
N VAL A 115 -20.15 -2.79 3.18
CA VAL A 115 -20.56 -3.71 2.11
C VAL A 115 -22.07 -3.59 1.87
N VAL A 116 -22.43 -3.10 0.69
CA VAL A 116 -23.80 -2.90 0.23
C VAL A 116 -24.33 -4.25 -0.29
N ALA A 117 -25.59 -4.60 0.04
CA ALA A 117 -26.28 -5.70 -0.65
C ALA A 117 -26.22 -5.46 -2.17
N PRO A 118 -25.86 -6.45 -3.01
CA PRO A 118 -26.10 -7.90 -2.86
C PRO A 118 -24.90 -8.73 -2.38
N PHE A 119 -23.78 -8.11 -2.03
CA PHE A 119 -22.53 -8.83 -1.72
C PHE A 119 -22.56 -9.65 -0.42
N ASN A 120 -23.61 -9.50 0.39
CA ASN A 120 -23.81 -10.32 1.59
C ASN A 120 -24.16 -11.78 1.26
N LEU A 121 -24.69 -12.10 0.07
CA LEU A 121 -25.08 -13.48 -0.24
C LEU A 121 -23.88 -14.45 -0.28
N PRO A 122 -22.79 -14.18 -1.03
CA PRO A 122 -21.59 -15.00 -0.96
C PRO A 122 -21.02 -15.14 0.46
N ILE A 123 -21.08 -14.06 1.24
CA ILE A 123 -20.62 -14.04 2.64
C ILE A 123 -21.47 -15.00 3.47
N ALA A 124 -22.80 -14.88 3.41
CA ALA A 124 -23.75 -15.72 4.14
C ALA A 124 -23.58 -17.20 3.79
N VAL A 125 -23.36 -17.52 2.50
CA VAL A 125 -23.14 -18.90 2.04
C VAL A 125 -21.87 -19.48 2.67
N VAL A 126 -20.76 -18.76 2.61
CA VAL A 126 -19.49 -19.26 3.16
C VAL A 126 -19.55 -19.35 4.68
N ASP A 127 -20.16 -18.37 5.37
CA ASP A 127 -20.36 -18.43 6.82
C ASP A 127 -21.22 -19.63 7.24
N THR A 128 -22.27 -19.92 6.48
CA THR A 128 -23.12 -21.12 6.71
C THR A 128 -22.30 -22.40 6.55
N VAL A 129 -21.46 -22.49 5.52
CA VAL A 129 -20.58 -23.64 5.27
C VAL A 129 -19.56 -23.80 6.40
N LEU A 130 -18.90 -22.72 6.82
CA LEU A 130 -17.95 -22.74 7.93
C LEU A 130 -18.62 -23.16 9.25
N ALA A 131 -19.82 -22.63 9.55
CA ALA A 131 -20.59 -23.01 10.72
C ALA A 131 -20.93 -24.51 10.71
N ALA A 132 -21.35 -25.05 9.55
CA ALA A 132 -21.65 -26.48 9.40
C ALA A 132 -20.41 -27.37 9.58
N TYR A 133 -19.26 -27.00 9.01
CA TYR A 133 -18.02 -27.76 9.18
C TYR A 133 -17.52 -27.72 10.63
N LEU A 134 -17.52 -26.55 11.26
CA LEU A 134 -17.14 -26.41 12.67
C LEU A 134 -18.08 -27.20 13.58
N SER A 135 -19.40 -27.16 13.31
CA SER A 135 -20.39 -27.94 14.05
C SER A 135 -20.11 -29.45 13.98
N ASN A 136 -19.78 -29.97 12.79
CA ASN A 136 -19.38 -31.37 12.62
C ASN A 136 -18.09 -31.70 13.38
N ILE A 137 -17.09 -30.81 13.38
CA ILE A 137 -15.84 -31.00 14.14
C ILE A 137 -16.13 -31.02 15.65
N THR A 138 -16.88 -30.04 16.17
CA THR A 138 -17.21 -29.95 17.60
C THR A 138 -18.04 -31.14 18.07
N ASN A 139 -18.94 -31.66 17.22
CA ASN A 139 -19.72 -32.87 17.50
C ASN A 139 -18.84 -34.14 17.52
N ARG A 140 -17.79 -34.19 16.70
CA ARG A 140 -16.81 -35.29 16.76
C ARG A 140 -15.88 -35.17 17.95
N GLN A 141 -15.51 -33.95 18.34
CA GLN A 141 -14.74 -33.65 19.54
C GLN A 141 -15.48 -34.09 20.81
N GLU A 142 -16.81 -33.93 20.86
CA GLU A 142 -17.65 -34.37 21.99
C GLU A 142 -17.54 -35.88 22.27
N ALA A 143 -17.17 -36.70 21.29
CA ALA A 143 -17.03 -38.14 21.48
C ALA A 143 -15.85 -38.55 22.38
N TYR A 144 -14.82 -37.70 22.52
CA TYR A 144 -13.62 -38.00 23.32
C TYR A 144 -13.23 -36.91 24.31
N ILE A 145 -13.74 -35.68 24.16
CA ILE A 145 -13.49 -34.58 25.09
C ILE A 145 -14.63 -34.55 26.12
N PRO A 146 -14.35 -34.60 27.44
CA PRO A 146 -15.41 -34.45 28.42
C PRO A 146 -16.02 -33.05 28.35
N SER A 147 -17.34 -32.95 28.52
CA SER A 147 -18.05 -31.66 28.46
C SER A 147 -17.67 -30.68 29.58
N GLU A 148 -17.12 -31.19 30.69
CA GLU A 148 -16.81 -30.38 31.88
C GLU A 148 -15.42 -30.66 32.46
N TYR A 149 -14.78 -29.60 32.97
CA TYR A 149 -13.47 -29.64 33.61
C TYR A 149 -13.37 -30.63 34.78
N ARG A 150 -14.48 -30.92 35.48
CA ARG A 150 -14.47 -31.84 36.64
C ARG A 150 -14.10 -33.27 36.25
N PHE A 151 -14.43 -33.68 35.02
CA PHE A 151 -14.12 -35.02 34.52
C PHE A 151 -12.63 -35.19 34.17
N CYS A 152 -11.87 -34.09 34.04
CA CYS A 152 -10.42 -34.14 33.85
C CYS A 152 -9.64 -34.57 35.11
N ARG A 153 -10.30 -34.84 36.25
CA ARG A 153 -9.64 -35.33 37.47
C ARG A 153 -9.40 -36.84 37.46
N ASP A 154 -10.22 -37.62 36.75
CA ASP A 154 -10.10 -39.08 36.68
C ASP A 154 -9.87 -39.57 35.25
N LEU A 155 -8.70 -39.20 34.72
CA LEU A 155 -8.33 -39.48 33.34
C LEU A 155 -7.81 -40.89 33.10
N ARG A 156 -7.67 -41.69 34.16
CA ARG A 156 -7.09 -43.03 34.02
C ARG A 156 -7.99 -43.88 33.14
N ALA A 157 -9.30 -43.91 33.41
CA ALA A 157 -10.27 -44.73 32.67
C ALA A 157 -10.82 -44.07 31.39
N TRP A 158 -10.53 -42.79 31.14
CA TRP A 158 -11.11 -42.04 30.03
C TRP A 158 -10.51 -42.42 28.68
N ASP A 159 -11.38 -42.79 27.73
CA ASP A 159 -11.04 -43.22 26.37
C ASP A 159 -9.90 -44.27 26.30
N ARG A 160 -10.02 -45.33 27.10
CA ARG A 160 -9.08 -46.45 27.08
C ARG A 160 -9.41 -47.40 25.91
N PRO A 161 -8.54 -47.54 24.90
CA PRO A 161 -8.68 -48.61 23.93
C PRO A 161 -8.49 -49.97 24.61
N TRP A 162 -9.10 -51.01 24.02
CA TRP A 162 -8.96 -52.39 24.49
C TRP A 162 -7.47 -52.76 24.52
N LYS A 163 -6.91 -52.97 25.74
CA LYS A 163 -5.50 -53.29 26.07
C LYS A 163 -4.54 -52.12 26.38
N ALA A 164 -4.99 -50.88 26.52
CA ALA A 164 -4.12 -49.81 27.03
C ALA A 164 -4.25 -49.65 28.55
N ASP A 165 -3.11 -49.63 29.25
CA ASP A 165 -3.05 -49.41 30.70
C ASP A 165 -3.44 -47.97 31.11
N ASN A 166 -3.19 -47.02 30.22
CA ASN A 166 -3.40 -45.58 30.42
C ASN A 166 -4.36 -45.01 29.37
N GLY A 167 -5.23 -44.08 29.79
CA GLY A 167 -6.07 -43.29 28.89
C GLY A 167 -5.25 -42.34 28.01
N TYR A 168 -5.88 -41.81 26.95
CA TYR A 168 -5.23 -40.95 25.95
C TYR A 168 -4.45 -39.78 26.56
N PHE A 169 -5.09 -39.00 27.44
CA PHE A 169 -4.49 -37.80 28.04
C PHE A 169 -3.31 -38.11 28.96
N VAL A 170 -3.33 -39.26 29.65
CA VAL A 170 -2.22 -39.71 30.50
C VAL A 170 -1.02 -40.06 29.63
N PHE A 171 -1.24 -40.82 28.56
CA PHE A 171 -0.17 -41.20 27.64
C PHE A 171 0.39 -40.00 26.86
N ALA A 172 -0.47 -39.08 26.43
CA ALA A 172 -0.07 -37.84 25.76
C ALA A 172 0.77 -36.93 26.69
N ALA A 173 0.38 -36.79 27.95
CA ALA A 173 1.15 -36.03 28.95
C ALA A 173 2.52 -36.66 29.23
N GLU A 174 2.59 -37.99 29.37
CA GLU A 174 3.86 -38.72 29.52
C GLU A 174 4.83 -38.45 28.36
N ARG A 175 4.30 -38.24 27.15
CA ARG A 175 5.11 -37.96 25.95
C ARG A 175 5.48 -36.50 25.77
N ALA A 176 4.56 -35.59 26.08
CA ALA A 176 4.83 -34.15 26.06
C ALA A 176 5.90 -33.72 27.09
N GLY A 177 6.19 -34.56 28.08
CA GLY A 177 7.25 -34.34 29.06
C GLY A 177 6.71 -33.74 30.37
N ARG A 178 7.63 -33.37 31.28
CA ARG A 178 7.28 -32.92 32.65
C ARG A 178 6.52 -31.59 32.71
N GLU A 179 6.37 -30.89 31.60
CA GLU A 179 5.73 -29.57 31.57
C GLU A 179 4.20 -29.64 31.61
N HIS A 180 3.59 -30.79 31.27
CA HIS A 180 2.14 -30.91 31.15
C HIS A 180 1.62 -32.11 31.96
N ASP A 181 0.81 -31.81 32.98
CA ASP A 181 0.01 -32.83 33.67
C ASP A 181 -1.16 -33.28 32.76
N ALA A 182 -1.57 -34.53 32.88
CA ALA A 182 -2.70 -35.09 32.12
C ALA A 182 -3.98 -34.28 32.36
N GLY A 183 -4.20 -33.85 33.60
CA GLY A 183 -5.32 -32.99 33.98
C GLY A 183 -5.29 -31.64 33.26
N TYR A 184 -4.11 -31.06 33.14
CA TYR A 184 -3.91 -29.81 32.39
C TYR A 184 -4.20 -30.02 30.90
N LEU A 185 -3.66 -31.07 30.29
CA LEU A 185 -3.89 -31.36 28.88
C LEU A 185 -5.37 -31.62 28.58
N CYS A 186 -6.07 -32.40 29.41
CA CYS A 186 -7.51 -32.54 29.28
C CYS A 186 -8.22 -31.19 29.37
N SER A 187 -7.84 -30.33 30.32
CA SER A 187 -8.47 -29.02 30.48
C SER A 187 -8.29 -28.10 29.27
N THR A 188 -7.17 -28.19 28.54
CA THR A 188 -6.97 -27.39 27.33
C THR A 188 -7.85 -27.89 26.18
N PHE A 189 -8.04 -29.20 26.03
CA PHE A 189 -8.97 -29.79 25.08
C PHE A 189 -10.43 -29.43 25.40
N VAL A 190 -10.85 -29.49 26.66
CA VAL A 190 -12.19 -29.02 27.09
C VAL A 190 -12.37 -27.54 26.75
N ARG A 191 -11.35 -26.72 27.00
CA ARG A 191 -11.39 -25.30 26.67
C ARG A 191 -11.50 -25.06 25.16
N GLU A 192 -10.76 -25.79 24.35
CA GLU A 192 -10.89 -25.74 22.89
C GLU A 192 -12.32 -26.04 22.46
N TRP A 193 -12.88 -27.14 22.94
CA TRP A 193 -14.24 -27.57 22.61
C TRP A 193 -15.28 -26.52 23.01
N GLN A 194 -15.17 -25.94 24.21
CA GLN A 194 -16.05 -24.86 24.66
C GLN A 194 -15.98 -23.61 23.77
N TYR A 195 -14.78 -23.22 23.32
CA TYR A 195 -14.64 -22.15 22.34
C TYR A 195 -15.25 -22.54 20.99
N GLY A 196 -15.01 -23.76 20.52
CA GLY A 196 -15.59 -24.31 19.30
C GLY A 196 -17.12 -24.22 19.31
N VAL A 197 -17.77 -24.73 20.35
CA VAL A 197 -19.24 -24.68 20.53
C VAL A 197 -19.73 -23.23 20.54
N SER A 198 -19.06 -22.35 21.29
CA SER A 198 -19.43 -20.93 21.37
C SER A 198 -19.35 -20.26 19.98
N ILE A 199 -18.25 -20.47 19.26
CA ILE A 199 -18.05 -19.95 17.91
C ILE A 199 -19.13 -20.46 16.98
N VAL A 200 -19.44 -21.76 17.00
CA VAL A 200 -20.49 -22.37 16.15
C VAL A 200 -21.84 -21.70 16.37
N VAL A 201 -22.27 -21.51 17.63
CA VAL A 201 -23.54 -20.85 17.96
C VAL A 201 -23.61 -19.44 17.39
N PHE A 202 -22.56 -18.63 17.61
CA PHE A 202 -22.54 -17.26 17.12
C PHE A 202 -22.39 -17.19 15.59
N TYR A 203 -21.70 -18.13 14.96
CA TYR A 203 -21.58 -18.19 13.50
C TYR A 203 -22.91 -18.58 12.83
N PHE A 204 -23.69 -19.49 13.42
CA PHE A 204 -25.05 -19.76 12.94
C PHE A 204 -25.96 -18.55 13.09
N LEU A 205 -25.85 -17.81 14.20
CA LEU A 205 -26.57 -16.55 14.40
C LEU A 205 -26.17 -15.51 13.35
N LEU A 206 -24.88 -15.35 13.07
CA LEU A 206 -24.38 -14.46 12.01
C LEU A 206 -24.93 -14.85 10.64
N ALA A 207 -24.82 -16.13 10.26
CA ALA A 207 -25.34 -16.61 8.99
C ALA A 207 -26.85 -16.35 8.88
N ALA A 208 -27.63 -16.60 9.94
CA ALA A 208 -29.06 -16.31 9.97
C ALA A 208 -29.36 -14.81 9.78
N LEU A 209 -28.63 -13.92 10.48
CA LEU A 209 -28.77 -12.47 10.33
C LEU A 209 -28.43 -12.03 8.90
N GLU A 210 -27.39 -12.61 8.28
CA GLU A 210 -26.99 -12.28 6.91
C GLU A 210 -27.98 -12.77 5.86
N TRP A 211 -28.54 -13.97 6.04
CA TRP A 211 -29.64 -14.47 5.21
C TRP A 211 -30.88 -13.57 5.34
N MET A 212 -31.25 -13.18 6.56
CA MET A 212 -32.35 -12.23 6.78
C MET A 212 -32.07 -10.89 6.10
N ALA A 213 -30.87 -10.34 6.24
CA ALA A 213 -30.47 -9.11 5.56
C ALA A 213 -30.62 -9.24 4.04
N PHE A 214 -30.18 -10.37 3.47
CA PHE A 214 -30.32 -10.64 2.04
C PHE A 214 -31.78 -10.69 1.60
N PHE A 215 -32.64 -11.45 2.28
CA PHE A 215 -34.06 -11.57 1.92
C PHE A 215 -34.83 -10.26 2.09
N ILE A 216 -34.54 -9.49 3.13
CA ILE A 216 -35.15 -8.17 3.36
C ILE A 216 -34.72 -7.18 2.28
N MET A 217 -33.45 -7.21 1.85
CA MET A 217 -32.92 -6.28 0.86
C MET A 217 -33.22 -6.69 -0.59
N ALA A 218 -33.49 -7.97 -0.86
CA ALA A 218 -33.70 -8.48 -2.22
C ALA A 218 -34.84 -7.78 -2.99
N PRO A 219 -36.02 -7.48 -2.39
CA PRO A 219 -37.06 -6.69 -3.06
C PRO A 219 -36.62 -5.27 -3.41
N CYS A 220 -35.93 -4.57 -2.50
CA CYS A 220 -35.41 -3.23 -2.74
C CYS A 220 -34.40 -3.21 -3.89
N VAL A 221 -33.50 -4.20 -3.90
CA VAL A 221 -32.50 -4.39 -4.96
C VAL A 221 -33.19 -4.71 -6.30
N ARG A 222 -34.20 -5.58 -6.31
CA ARG A 222 -34.98 -5.88 -7.53
C ARG A 222 -35.67 -4.64 -8.10
N TYR A 223 -36.25 -3.80 -7.25
CA TYR A 223 -36.89 -2.55 -7.68
C TYR A 223 -35.87 -1.58 -8.30
N GLN A 224 -34.70 -1.43 -7.69
CA GLN A 224 -33.61 -0.59 -8.23
C GLN A 224 -33.01 -1.15 -9.52
N ILE A 225 -32.88 -2.47 -9.64
CA ILE A 225 -32.27 -3.14 -10.81
C ILE A 225 -33.23 -3.27 -11.99
N ALA A 226 -34.55 -3.29 -11.77
CA ALA A 226 -35.55 -3.45 -12.84
C ALA A 226 -35.37 -2.50 -14.03
N PRO A 227 -35.14 -1.18 -13.86
CA PRO A 227 -34.84 -0.27 -14.98
C PRO A 227 -33.41 -0.39 -15.52
N GLN A 228 -32.51 -1.09 -14.82
CA GLN A 228 -31.05 -1.04 -15.02
C GLN A 228 -30.43 -2.39 -15.42
N LYS A 229 -31.18 -3.30 -16.04
CA LYS A 229 -30.69 -4.63 -16.50
C LYS A 229 -29.43 -4.58 -17.37
N ARG A 230 -29.17 -3.48 -18.08
CA ARG A 230 -27.96 -3.29 -18.92
C ARG A 230 -26.68 -3.05 -18.10
N ASN A 231 -26.80 -2.62 -16.83
CA ASN A 231 -25.64 -2.30 -15.98
C ASN A 231 -25.21 -3.44 -15.06
N LEU A 232 -26.00 -4.50 -14.91
CA LEU A 232 -25.65 -5.62 -14.01
C LEU A 232 -24.36 -6.34 -14.44
N ILE A 233 -24.12 -6.44 -15.76
CA ILE A 233 -22.85 -6.95 -16.31
C ILE A 233 -21.69 -6.01 -15.96
N ARG A 234 -21.93 -4.69 -15.92
CA ARG A 234 -20.93 -3.69 -15.52
C ARG A 234 -20.61 -3.80 -14.04
N ASP A 235 -21.62 -3.97 -13.19
CA ASP A 235 -21.46 -4.07 -11.74
C ASP A 235 -20.78 -5.39 -11.34
N PHE A 236 -21.09 -6.48 -12.04
CA PHE A 236 -20.35 -7.73 -11.91
C PHE A 236 -18.89 -7.59 -12.37
N ARG A 237 -18.62 -6.81 -13.42
CA ARG A 237 -17.25 -6.50 -13.84
C ARG A 237 -16.48 -5.74 -12.76
N ILE A 238 -17.13 -4.82 -12.04
CA ILE A 238 -16.54 -4.12 -10.89
C ILE A 238 -16.23 -5.12 -9.77
N LEU A 239 -17.12 -6.07 -9.48
CA LEU A 239 -16.88 -7.14 -8.51
C LEU A 239 -15.66 -8.00 -8.88
N CYS A 240 -15.53 -8.38 -10.15
CA CYS A 240 -14.35 -9.08 -10.66
C CYS A 240 -13.08 -8.22 -10.65
N MET A 241 -13.21 -6.88 -10.59
CA MET A 241 -12.07 -5.99 -10.39
C MET A 241 -11.64 -5.88 -8.93
N ILE A 242 -12.46 -6.27 -7.94
CA ILE A 242 -12.08 -6.18 -6.51
C ILE A 242 -10.80 -6.97 -6.20
N PRO A 243 -10.60 -8.22 -6.68
CA PRO A 243 -9.32 -8.91 -6.51
C PRO A 243 -8.14 -8.16 -7.15
N SER A 244 -8.35 -7.54 -8.33
CA SER A 244 -7.35 -6.71 -9.01
C SER A 244 -7.02 -5.43 -8.22
N MET A 245 -8.03 -4.79 -7.62
CA MET A 245 -7.85 -3.63 -6.75
C MET A 245 -7.16 -4.02 -5.43
N ALA A 246 -7.52 -5.16 -4.84
CA ALA A 246 -6.87 -5.67 -3.64
C ALA A 246 -5.40 -6.00 -3.90
N THR A 247 -5.09 -6.68 -5.01
CA THR A 247 -3.70 -6.97 -5.40
C THR A 247 -2.90 -5.71 -5.68
N THR A 248 -3.45 -4.74 -6.40
CA THR A 248 -2.77 -3.44 -6.61
C THR A 248 -2.60 -2.66 -5.31
N LEU A 249 -3.57 -2.68 -4.40
CA LEU A 249 -3.46 -2.09 -3.06
C LEU A 249 -2.35 -2.77 -2.25
N ILE A 250 -2.30 -4.10 -2.23
CA ILE A 250 -1.26 -4.87 -1.55
C ILE A 250 0.12 -4.52 -2.12
N ILE A 251 0.28 -4.53 -3.46
CA ILE A 251 1.52 -4.13 -4.13
C ILE A 251 1.89 -2.69 -3.76
N SER A 252 0.91 -1.78 -3.74
CA SER A 252 1.11 -0.38 -3.35
C SER A 252 1.59 -0.28 -1.90
N ILE A 253 0.93 -0.96 -0.96
CA ILE A 253 1.31 -1.02 0.46
C ILE A 253 2.75 -1.53 0.58
N PHE A 254 3.08 -2.68 -0.04
CA PHE A 254 4.45 -3.22 -0.02
C PHE A 254 5.47 -2.32 -0.72
N HIS A 255 5.06 -1.50 -1.69
CA HIS A 255 5.94 -0.55 -2.35
C HIS A 255 6.16 0.74 -1.54
N HIS A 256 5.15 1.19 -0.80
CA HIS A 256 5.15 2.43 -0.04
C HIS A 256 5.63 2.26 1.40
N ILE A 257 5.31 1.16 2.08
CA ILE A 257 5.75 0.85 3.45
C ILE A 257 7.27 0.99 3.58
N PRO A 258 8.10 0.35 2.72
CA PRO A 258 9.55 0.53 2.79
C PRO A 258 9.94 1.99 2.59
N LYS A 259 9.31 2.74 1.67
CA LYS A 259 9.64 4.16 1.46
C LYS A 259 9.38 4.99 2.72
N VAL A 260 8.27 4.74 3.41
CA VAL A 260 7.91 5.45 4.64
C VAL A 260 8.83 5.03 5.80
N LEU A 261 9.02 3.73 6.03
CA LEU A 261 9.94 3.21 7.05
C LEU A 261 11.39 3.66 6.83
N PHE A 262 11.88 3.59 5.59
CA PHE A 262 13.21 4.08 5.23
C PHE A 262 13.33 5.58 5.36
N ARG A 263 12.26 6.37 5.18
CA ARG A 263 12.32 7.83 5.33
C ARG A 263 12.26 8.24 6.79
N ALA A 264 11.31 7.70 7.55
CA ALA A 264 10.99 8.09 8.92
C ALA A 264 11.92 7.47 9.98
N CYS A 265 12.24 6.17 9.88
CA CYS A 265 12.78 5.44 11.04
C CYS A 265 14.27 5.09 10.95
N LEU A 266 14.91 5.13 9.77
CA LEU A 266 16.33 4.75 9.67
C LEU A 266 17.31 5.92 9.89
N PRO A 267 18.35 5.76 10.73
CA PRO A 267 19.43 6.72 10.86
C PRO A 267 20.22 6.87 9.55
N THR A 268 20.80 8.05 9.34
CA THR A 268 21.50 8.44 8.10
C THR A 268 22.68 7.51 7.76
N THR A 269 23.32 6.92 8.77
CA THR A 269 24.44 5.97 8.64
C THR A 269 24.04 4.66 7.96
N VAL A 270 22.82 4.16 8.19
CA VAL A 270 22.34 2.93 7.53
C VAL A 270 21.75 3.26 6.15
N LYS A 271 21.11 4.42 6.02
CA LYS A 271 20.53 4.91 4.75
C LYS A 271 21.54 4.95 3.61
N TRP A 272 22.79 5.41 3.84
CA TRP A 272 23.77 5.52 2.75
C TRP A 272 24.27 4.16 2.27
N ARG A 273 24.45 3.18 3.17
CA ARG A 273 24.89 1.82 2.82
C ARG A 273 23.87 1.10 1.95
N ILE A 274 22.58 1.18 2.32
CA ILE A 274 21.49 0.59 1.55
C ILE A 274 21.36 1.28 0.17
N ARG A 275 21.51 2.61 0.10
CA ARG A 275 21.53 3.33 -1.19
C ARG A 275 22.71 2.92 -2.06
N ALA A 276 23.89 2.75 -1.48
CA ALA A 276 25.09 2.30 -2.19
C ALA A 276 24.89 0.88 -2.74
N GLY A 277 24.42 -0.06 -1.91
CA GLY A 277 24.10 -1.42 -2.34
C GLY A 277 23.04 -1.47 -3.44
N ARG A 278 21.96 -0.68 -3.33
CA ARG A 278 20.94 -0.61 -4.39
C ARG A 278 21.48 -0.03 -5.69
N ARG A 279 22.30 1.03 -5.62
CA ARG A 279 22.97 1.60 -6.81
C ARG A 279 23.91 0.60 -7.46
N PHE A 280 24.64 -0.16 -6.66
CA PHE A 280 25.51 -1.23 -7.15
C PHE A 280 24.71 -2.34 -7.83
N ALA A 281 23.66 -2.85 -7.19
CA ALA A 281 22.80 -3.90 -7.75
C ALA A 281 22.10 -3.47 -9.03
N ILE A 282 21.59 -2.23 -9.11
CA ILE A 282 20.98 -1.69 -10.34
C ILE A 282 22.04 -1.58 -11.44
N LYS A 283 23.22 -1.04 -11.15
CA LYS A 283 24.31 -0.94 -12.13
C LYS A 283 24.75 -2.31 -12.66
N PHE A 284 24.87 -3.29 -11.76
CA PHE A 284 25.23 -4.66 -12.09
C PHE A 284 24.14 -5.35 -12.92
N GLY A 285 22.88 -5.26 -12.50
CA GLY A 285 21.76 -5.88 -13.19
C GLY A 285 21.39 -5.25 -14.53
N THR A 286 21.68 -3.97 -14.73
CA THR A 286 21.38 -3.27 -16.00
C THR A 286 22.54 -3.23 -17.00
N GLY A 287 23.75 -3.67 -16.61
CA GLY A 287 24.92 -3.69 -17.49
C GLY A 287 25.32 -2.31 -18.04
N VAL A 288 24.93 -1.21 -17.38
CA VAL A 288 25.05 0.16 -17.92
C VAL A 288 26.49 0.69 -17.93
N GLU A 289 27.41 0.10 -17.15
CA GLU A 289 28.80 0.58 -17.07
C GLU A 289 29.52 0.50 -18.41
N GLN A 290 29.23 -0.49 -19.26
CA GLN A 290 29.91 -0.63 -20.56
C GLN A 290 29.42 0.37 -21.63
N LYS A 291 28.17 0.84 -21.54
CA LYS A 291 27.56 1.75 -22.53
C LYS A 291 27.87 3.22 -22.30
N THR A 292 28.24 3.61 -21.09
CA THR A 292 28.54 5.02 -20.77
C THR A 292 29.98 5.38 -21.12
N GLU A 293 30.92 4.47 -20.89
CA GLU A 293 32.33 4.65 -21.26
C GLU A 293 32.53 4.74 -22.78
N THR A 294 31.87 3.87 -23.55
CA THR A 294 31.87 3.92 -25.03
C THR A 294 31.23 5.20 -25.58
N LYS A 295 30.15 5.70 -24.97
CA LYS A 295 29.53 6.97 -25.39
C LYS A 295 30.39 8.18 -25.05
N LEU A 296 31.11 8.16 -23.92
CA LEU A 296 32.03 9.23 -23.54
C LEU A 296 33.21 9.34 -24.51
N HIS A 297 33.78 8.20 -24.92
CA HIS A 297 34.83 8.16 -25.94
C HIS A 297 34.37 8.67 -27.31
N ALA A 298 33.16 8.30 -27.74
CA ALA A 298 32.58 8.78 -29.00
C ALA A 298 32.23 10.29 -28.97
N TRP A 299 31.88 10.82 -27.81
CA TRP A 299 31.58 12.25 -27.66
C TRP A 299 32.87 13.09 -27.64
N ASN A 300 33.90 12.64 -26.93
CA ASN A 300 35.20 13.32 -26.89
C ASN A 300 35.88 13.38 -28.27
N SER A 301 35.74 12.36 -29.12
CA SER A 301 36.30 12.38 -30.48
C SER A 301 35.59 13.36 -31.41
N LYS A 302 34.28 13.53 -31.28
CA LYS A 302 33.49 14.53 -32.04
C LYS A 302 33.71 15.95 -31.55
N ALA A 303 33.83 16.16 -30.23
CA ALA A 303 34.13 17.47 -29.67
C ALA A 303 35.52 17.98 -30.10
N ARG A 304 36.51 17.08 -30.20
CA ARG A 304 37.87 17.42 -30.66
C ARG A 304 37.92 17.84 -32.13
N LYS A 305 37.08 17.27 -33.00
CA LYS A 305 37.00 17.67 -34.42
C LYS A 305 36.36 19.05 -34.63
N ARG A 306 35.31 19.41 -33.88
CA ARG A 306 34.64 20.72 -33.99
C ARG A 306 35.51 21.92 -33.58
N TYR A 307 36.63 21.67 -32.92
CA TYR A 307 37.54 22.73 -32.46
C TYR A 307 38.52 23.19 -33.56
N ILE A 308 38.67 22.40 -34.63
CA ILE A 308 39.62 22.68 -35.73
C ILE A 308 38.92 23.42 -36.89
N ASP A 309 37.59 23.36 -36.99
CA ASP A 309 36.81 23.95 -38.11
C ASP A 309 36.31 25.39 -37.85
N ALA A 310 37.02 26.17 -37.02
CA ALA A 310 36.67 27.58 -36.79
C ALA A 310 37.31 28.49 -37.87
N ASP A 311 36.47 28.91 -38.83
CA ASP A 311 36.72 29.84 -39.96
C ASP A 311 37.77 29.38 -40.99
N PRO A 312 37.37 28.90 -42.20
CA PRO A 312 38.28 28.35 -43.20
C PRO A 312 39.13 29.36 -44.00
N GLU A 313 38.97 30.67 -43.82
CA GLU A 313 39.55 31.65 -44.77
C GLU A 313 40.74 32.47 -44.23
N GLY A 314 41.28 32.17 -43.05
CA GLY A 314 42.44 32.89 -42.50
C GLY A 314 43.51 31.97 -41.91
N PRO A 315 44.82 32.30 -42.07
CA PRO A 315 45.87 31.58 -41.37
C PRO A 315 45.69 31.74 -39.85
N VAL A 316 45.53 30.62 -39.14
CA VAL A 316 45.40 30.61 -37.69
C VAL A 316 46.68 31.22 -37.09
N PRO A 317 46.58 32.26 -36.23
CA PRO A 317 47.77 32.86 -35.65
C PRO A 317 48.56 31.81 -34.86
N PRO A 318 49.91 31.82 -34.94
CA PRO A 318 50.76 30.78 -34.33
C PRO A 318 50.53 30.66 -32.82
N LEU A 319 50.19 31.76 -32.14
CA LEU A 319 49.81 31.77 -30.73
C LEU A 319 48.52 30.97 -30.46
N ALA A 320 47.47 31.10 -31.29
CA ALA A 320 46.26 30.31 -31.13
C ALA A 320 46.52 28.82 -31.37
N LYS A 321 47.40 28.48 -32.33
CA LYS A 321 47.83 27.09 -32.56
C LYS A 321 48.59 26.53 -31.36
N PHE A 322 49.50 27.30 -30.75
CA PHE A 322 50.21 26.88 -29.53
C PHE A 322 49.24 26.67 -28.35
N LEU A 323 48.35 27.63 -28.09
CA LEU A 323 47.35 27.57 -27.02
C LEU A 323 46.27 26.49 -27.26
N SER A 324 46.14 25.96 -28.48
CA SER A 324 45.21 24.87 -28.79
C SER A 324 45.62 23.55 -28.11
N ASN A 325 46.90 23.43 -27.75
CA ASN A 325 47.35 22.37 -26.86
C ASN A 325 46.95 22.72 -25.41
N TYR A 326 45.98 21.96 -24.89
CA TYR A 326 45.42 22.21 -23.57
C TYR A 326 46.47 22.19 -22.45
N ASP A 327 47.49 21.34 -22.53
CA ASP A 327 48.53 21.26 -21.50
C ASP A 327 49.41 22.51 -21.49
N ALA A 328 49.76 23.02 -22.68
CA ALA A 328 50.48 24.28 -22.82
C ALA A 328 49.66 25.46 -22.30
N LEU A 329 48.35 25.48 -22.59
CA LEU A 329 47.43 26.48 -22.06
C LEU A 329 47.35 26.43 -20.52
N ILE A 330 47.23 25.25 -19.93
CA ILE A 330 47.19 25.11 -18.46
C ILE A 330 48.51 25.52 -17.82
N LEU A 331 49.66 25.18 -18.41
CA LEU A 331 50.98 25.63 -17.92
C LEU A 331 51.11 27.16 -17.94
N LEU A 332 50.63 27.81 -19.00
CA LEU A 332 50.59 29.27 -19.12
C LEU A 332 49.65 29.89 -18.07
N ILE A 333 48.45 29.31 -17.90
CA ILE A 333 47.43 29.80 -16.96
C ILE A 333 47.90 29.71 -15.50
N LYS A 334 48.70 28.70 -15.13
CA LYS A 334 49.29 28.62 -13.79
C LYS A 334 50.16 29.84 -13.44
N GLN A 335 50.78 30.45 -14.45
CA GLN A 335 51.67 31.61 -14.32
C GLN A 335 50.94 32.95 -14.52
N LEU A 336 49.66 32.95 -14.87
CA LEU A 336 48.87 34.15 -15.15
C LEU A 336 47.81 34.39 -14.07
N HIS A 337 47.40 35.64 -13.89
CA HIS A 337 46.17 35.92 -13.15
C HIS A 337 44.96 35.69 -14.05
N TYR A 338 43.80 35.43 -13.44
CA TYR A 338 42.57 35.24 -14.20
C TYR A 338 42.22 36.46 -15.09
N ALA A 339 42.53 37.67 -14.62
CA ALA A 339 42.39 38.90 -15.41
C ALA A 339 43.28 38.90 -16.66
N ASP A 340 44.49 38.37 -16.57
CA ASP A 340 45.43 38.23 -17.69
C ASP A 340 44.92 37.20 -18.69
N VAL A 341 44.31 36.10 -18.22
CA VAL A 341 43.66 35.09 -19.08
C VAL A 341 42.48 35.70 -19.84
N LEU A 342 41.67 36.54 -19.19
CA LEU A 342 40.59 37.27 -19.86
C LEU A 342 41.12 38.29 -20.87
N THR A 343 42.22 38.97 -20.55
CA THR A 343 42.88 39.93 -21.46
C THR A 343 43.45 39.20 -22.67
N LEU A 344 44.12 38.06 -22.46
CA LEU A 344 44.62 37.17 -23.51
C LEU A 344 43.48 36.72 -24.43
N ALA A 345 42.34 36.30 -23.87
CA ALA A 345 41.15 35.94 -24.62
C ALA A 345 40.49 37.11 -25.37
N ARG A 346 40.86 38.36 -25.09
CA ARG A 346 40.37 39.55 -25.82
C ARG A 346 41.27 39.96 -26.98
N THR A 347 42.51 39.46 -27.05
CA THR A 347 43.50 39.87 -28.06
C THR A 347 43.06 39.56 -29.50
N CYS A 348 42.52 38.37 -29.77
CA CYS A 348 41.92 38.05 -31.06
C CYS A 348 40.84 36.96 -30.96
N LYS A 349 39.95 36.88 -31.96
CA LYS A 349 38.83 35.92 -32.01
C LYS A 349 39.31 34.46 -31.94
N SER A 350 40.42 34.13 -32.60
CA SER A 350 40.99 32.78 -32.63
C SER A 350 41.64 32.39 -31.29
N VAL A 351 42.29 33.32 -30.58
CA VAL A 351 42.79 33.07 -29.22
C VAL A 351 41.62 32.97 -28.25
N ARG A 352 40.57 33.78 -28.40
CA ARG A 352 39.35 33.69 -27.58
C ARG A 352 38.71 32.33 -27.67
N SER A 353 38.48 31.83 -28.89
CA SER A 353 37.85 30.54 -29.11
C SER A 353 38.70 29.40 -28.55
N VAL A 354 40.03 29.54 -28.54
CA VAL A 354 40.95 28.56 -27.99
C VAL A 354 41.06 28.62 -26.46
N VAL A 355 41.05 29.80 -25.85
CA VAL A 355 41.22 29.95 -24.39
C VAL A 355 39.86 29.76 -23.70
N LEU A 356 38.83 30.49 -24.12
CA LEU A 356 37.47 30.49 -23.55
C LEU A 356 36.41 30.22 -24.63
N PRO A 357 36.30 28.98 -25.13
CA PRO A 357 35.27 28.59 -26.09
C PRO A 357 33.87 28.79 -25.51
N SER A 358 32.97 29.38 -26.30
CA SER A 358 31.59 29.66 -25.87
C SER A 358 30.81 28.42 -25.44
N HIS A 359 31.16 27.24 -25.98
CA HIS A 359 30.47 25.99 -25.68
C HIS A 359 30.98 25.27 -24.41
N ASP A 360 32.14 25.67 -23.88
CA ASP A 360 32.77 25.04 -22.70
C ASP A 360 33.22 26.10 -21.67
N PHE A 361 32.59 27.27 -21.72
CA PHE A 361 32.96 28.43 -20.91
C PHE A 361 32.91 28.11 -19.41
N ASP A 362 31.81 27.57 -18.91
CA ASP A 362 31.61 27.33 -17.47
C ASP A 362 32.61 26.33 -16.88
N ARG A 363 32.89 25.26 -17.62
CA ARG A 363 33.86 24.23 -17.21
C ARG A 363 35.26 24.82 -17.20
N ARG A 364 35.68 25.50 -18.27
CA ARG A 364 37.02 26.09 -18.35
C ARG A 364 37.22 27.24 -17.39
N HIS A 365 36.19 28.07 -17.17
CA HIS A 365 36.18 29.09 -16.13
C HIS A 365 36.53 28.49 -14.77
N THR A 366 35.85 27.40 -14.38
CA THR A 366 36.10 26.72 -13.10
C THR A 366 37.53 26.18 -13.00
N VAL A 367 38.05 25.60 -14.09
CA VAL A 367 39.41 25.07 -14.13
C VAL A 367 40.46 26.20 -14.07
N PHE A 368 40.25 27.28 -14.80
CA PHE A 368 41.17 28.41 -14.82
C PHE A 368 41.17 29.15 -13.49
N CYS A 369 40.02 29.35 -12.84
CA CYS A 369 39.97 29.87 -11.48
C CYS A 369 40.80 29.01 -10.52
N ARG A 370 40.70 27.68 -10.62
CA ARG A 370 41.48 26.75 -9.78
C ARG A 370 42.99 26.85 -9.99
N TYR A 371 43.45 27.09 -11.22
CA TYR A 371 44.89 27.14 -11.52
C TYR A 371 45.50 28.54 -11.44
N THR A 372 44.67 29.59 -11.50
CA THR A 372 45.13 30.99 -11.36
C THR A 372 45.17 31.44 -9.90
N CYS A 373 44.24 30.95 -9.06
CA CYS A 373 44.31 31.07 -7.60
C CYS A 373 45.22 29.99 -7.01
N ASP A 374 46.38 30.38 -6.51
CA ASP A 374 47.17 29.56 -5.58
C ASP A 374 47.06 30.19 -4.19
N GLU A 375 47.03 29.38 -3.13
CA GLU A 375 46.73 29.82 -1.75
C GLU A 375 47.76 30.83 -1.19
N SER A 376 48.93 30.94 -1.83
CA SER A 376 50.06 31.78 -1.44
C SER A 376 50.24 33.07 -2.26
N LYS A 377 49.41 33.32 -3.29
CA LYS A 377 49.57 34.52 -4.14
C LYS A 377 49.03 35.77 -3.43
N GLU A 378 49.94 36.56 -2.87
CA GLU A 378 49.67 37.86 -2.25
C GLU A 378 48.93 38.82 -3.23
N ARG A 379 48.27 39.84 -2.67
CA ARG A 379 47.41 40.80 -3.40
C ARG A 379 48.10 41.32 -4.67
N CYS A 380 47.60 40.89 -5.83
CA CYS A 380 48.03 41.41 -7.12
C CYS A 380 47.63 42.89 -7.25
N TRP A 381 48.60 43.76 -7.50
CA TRP A 381 48.45 45.23 -7.57
C TRP A 381 47.41 45.73 -8.59
N LEU A 382 47.01 44.89 -9.56
CA LEU A 382 46.07 45.24 -10.63
C LEU A 382 44.65 44.68 -10.43
N CYS A 383 44.43 43.74 -9.51
CA CYS A 383 43.13 43.09 -9.31
C CYS A 383 42.49 43.53 -7.99
N VAL A 384 41.46 44.37 -8.04
CA VAL A 384 40.63 44.73 -6.86
C VAL A 384 39.75 43.55 -6.39
N SER A 385 39.51 42.58 -7.28
CA SER A 385 38.71 41.40 -7.02
C SER A 385 39.60 40.15 -6.99
N GLN A 386 40.16 39.85 -5.81
CA GLN A 386 40.53 38.46 -5.50
C GLN A 386 39.23 37.64 -5.47
N ILE A 387 38.89 36.92 -6.54
CA ILE A 387 38.02 35.76 -6.34
C ILE A 387 38.91 34.71 -5.72
N CYS A 388 39.12 34.77 -4.41
CA CYS A 388 39.45 33.62 -3.59
C CYS A 388 39.23 33.99 -2.12
N GLU A 389 37.99 33.81 -1.66
CA GLU A 389 37.74 33.22 -0.35
C GLU A 389 36.33 32.61 -0.33
N THR A 390 36.30 31.28 -0.44
CA THR A 390 35.21 30.38 -0.07
C THR A 390 33.93 30.34 -0.94
N GLY A 391 33.81 29.28 -1.74
CA GLY A 391 32.50 28.71 -2.14
C GLY A 391 31.80 29.34 -3.35
N ILE A 392 31.88 28.66 -4.49
CA ILE A 392 31.20 28.97 -5.77
C ILE A 392 29.67 28.73 -5.69
N SER A 393 29.01 29.12 -4.60
CA SER A 393 27.56 28.85 -4.43
C SER A 393 26.66 30.06 -4.67
N ASN A 394 27.15 31.30 -4.56
CA ASN A 394 26.25 32.45 -4.34
C ASN A 394 26.30 33.61 -5.35
N LEU A 395 27.11 33.56 -6.42
CA LEU A 395 27.20 34.73 -7.33
C LEU A 395 26.40 34.65 -8.64
N VAL A 396 25.84 33.49 -9.02
CA VAL A 396 24.99 33.40 -10.23
C VAL A 396 23.65 34.13 -10.03
N TYR A 397 23.19 34.32 -8.79
CA TYR A 397 21.91 34.96 -8.51
C TYR A 397 21.94 36.50 -8.50
N ARG A 398 23.10 37.17 -8.39
CA ARG A 398 23.13 38.64 -8.23
C ARG A 398 23.20 39.43 -9.53
N THR A 399 23.70 38.84 -10.61
CA THR A 399 23.89 39.56 -11.89
C THR A 399 22.65 39.53 -12.78
N VAL A 400 21.75 38.56 -12.59
CA VAL A 400 20.49 38.46 -13.37
C VAL A 400 19.39 39.37 -12.77
N THR A 401 19.38 39.62 -11.47
CA THR A 401 18.35 40.46 -10.82
C THR A 401 18.54 41.96 -11.08
N LEU A 402 19.77 42.43 -11.26
CA LEU A 402 20.07 43.85 -11.53
C LEU A 402 19.87 44.26 -13.00
N ALA A 403 19.79 43.31 -13.93
CA ALA A 403 19.51 43.61 -15.34
C ALA A 403 18.00 43.71 -15.66
N ILE A 404 17.12 43.29 -14.75
CA ILE A 404 15.67 43.30 -14.94
C ILE A 404 15.00 44.50 -14.22
N SER A 405 15.66 45.14 -13.25
CA SER A 405 15.08 46.21 -12.44
C SER A 405 15.33 47.65 -12.92
N SER A 406 15.97 47.87 -14.08
CA SER A 406 16.28 49.23 -14.58
C SER A 406 15.65 49.54 -15.96
N GLY A 407 14.46 49.01 -16.22
CA GLY A 407 13.61 49.41 -17.35
C GLY A 407 12.58 50.47 -16.94
N SER A 408 12.99 51.74 -16.81
CA SER A 408 12.06 52.86 -16.76
C SER A 408 12.63 54.04 -17.56
N PHE A 409 12.22 54.08 -18.82
CA PHE A 409 12.18 55.28 -19.63
C PHE A 409 11.05 56.17 -19.08
N SER A 410 11.37 57.37 -18.62
CA SER A 410 10.37 58.44 -18.46
C SER A 410 11.01 59.77 -18.82
N ALA A 411 10.43 60.35 -19.87
CA ALA A 411 10.72 61.67 -20.37
C ALA A 411 10.41 62.72 -19.30
N VAL A 412 11.38 63.58 -19.00
CA VAL A 412 11.15 64.81 -18.23
C VAL A 412 11.21 66.00 -19.18
N ARG A 413 10.08 66.68 -19.18
CA ARG A 413 9.68 67.86 -19.94
C ARG A 413 10.48 69.08 -19.46
N ARG A 414 10.99 69.88 -20.40
CA ARG A 414 11.58 71.20 -20.14
C ARG A 414 10.49 72.20 -19.72
N SER A 415 10.75 72.97 -18.68
CA SER A 415 10.15 74.27 -18.39
C SER A 415 11.15 75.13 -17.62
N HIS A 416 12.03 75.78 -18.36
CA HIS A 416 12.41 77.20 -18.29
C HIS A 416 13.62 77.44 -19.19
#